data_AF-A0A1X1ZA72-F1
#
_entry.id   AF-A0A1X1ZA72-F1
#
_cell.length_a   1.000
_cell.length_b   1.000
_cell.length_c   1.000
_cell.angle_alpha   90.00
_cell.angle_beta   90.00
_cell.angle_gamma   90.00
#
_symmetry.space_group_name_H-M   'P 1'
#
loop_
_entity.id
_entity.type
_entity.pdbx_description
1 polymer ?
#
loop_
_entity_poly.entity_id
_entity_poly.type
_entity_poly.pdbx_seq_one_letter_code
_entity_poly.pdbx_strand_id
1 'polypeptide(L)' 'MYVTRVPNRGSPPAVLLRESYREDGKVRTRTLANLSRWPEHKVEKLQRALKGLNHPGFHAPSGFCEPAGWSATRWE' A
#
# COMPACT_ATOMS: atom_id res chain seq x y z
N MET A 1 5.12 3.89 0.10
CA MET A 1 3.88 4.55 -0.38
C MET A 1 2.73 3.54 -0.35
N TYR A 2 1.49 3.98 -0.17
CA TYR A 2 0.31 3.11 -0.11
C TYR A 2 -0.97 3.85 -0.57
N VAL A 3 -1.96 3.09 -1.05
CA VAL A 3 -3.30 3.60 -1.35
C VAL A 3 -4.20 3.39 -0.13
N THR A 4 -4.97 4.41 0.25
CA THR A 4 -5.99 4.33 1.30
C THR A 4 -7.35 4.81 0.79
N ARG A 5 -8.43 4.25 1.34
CA ARG A 5 -9.81 4.70 1.08
C ARG A 5 -10.33 5.36 2.35
N VAL A 6 -10.64 6.65 2.27
CA VAL A 6 -11.16 7.46 3.38
C VAL A 6 -12.66 7.61 3.19
N PRO A 7 -13.51 7.18 4.14
CA PRO A 7 -14.95 7.33 4.03
C PRO A 7 -15.34 8.81 4.00
N ASN A 8 -16.33 9.16 3.19
CA ASN A 8 -16.92 10.50 3.15
C ASN A 8 -18.43 10.40 3.45
N ARG A 9 -18.98 11.35 4.23
CA ARG A 9 -20.40 11.29 4.61
C ARG A 9 -21.25 11.83 3.46
N GLY A 10 -21.98 10.94 2.77
CA GLY A 10 -22.88 11.31 1.67
C GLY A 10 -22.22 11.40 0.29
N SER A 11 -20.99 10.92 0.14
CA SER A 11 -20.29 10.82 -1.15
C SER A 11 -19.42 9.57 -1.20
N PRO A 12 -19.01 9.10 -2.39
CA PRO A 12 -18.09 7.97 -2.50
C PRO A 12 -16.79 8.20 -1.70
N PRO A 13 -16.16 7.13 -1.18
CA PRO A 13 -14.94 7.25 -0.41
C PRO A 13 -13.81 7.86 -1.23
N ALA A 14 -13.01 8.72 -0.61
CA ALA A 14 -11.85 9.30 -1.25
C ALA A 14 -10.72 8.27 -1.34
N VAL A 15 -10.16 8.09 -2.53
CA VAL A 15 -9.01 7.22 -2.76
C VAL A 15 -7.75 8.10 -2.75
N LEU A 16 -6.82 7.87 -1.83
CA LEU A 16 -5.61 8.70 -1.65
C LEU A 16 -4.34 7.87 -1.78
N LEU A 17 -3.37 8.39 -2.52
CA LEU A 17 -1.99 7.90 -2.49
C LEU A 17 -1.23 8.62 -1.39
N ARG A 18 -0.68 7.86 -0.44
CA ARG A 18 0.05 8.39 0.71
C ARG A 18 1.46 7.82 0.79
N GLU A 19 2.32 8.58 1.43
CA GLU A 19 3.71 8.19 1.71
C GLU A 19 4.02 8.48 3.16
N SER A 20 4.67 7.51 3.81
CA SER A 20 5.29 7.72 5.11
C SER A 20 6.77 8.04 4.91
N TYR A 21 7.26 9.07 5.60
CA TYR A 21 8.63 9.57 5.52
C TYR A 21 9.14 9.89 6.92
N ARG A 22 10.45 10.07 7.07
CA ARG A 22 11.05 10.54 8.33
C ARG A 22 11.47 11.99 8.18
N GLU A 23 11.11 12.79 9.16
CA GLU A 23 11.45 14.20 9.27
C GLU A 23 11.74 14.46 10.75
N ASP A 24 12.91 15.02 11.04
CA ASP A 24 13.38 15.32 12.41
C ASP A 24 13.24 14.14 13.37
N GLY A 25 13.63 12.94 12.92
CA GLY A 25 13.53 11.71 13.70
C GLY A 25 12.11 11.18 13.92
N LYS A 26 11.08 11.84 13.38
CA LYS A 26 9.67 11.44 13.51
C LYS A 26 9.15 10.85 12.20
N VAL A 27 8.37 9.76 12.30
CA VAL A 27 7.64 9.22 11.15
C VAL A 27 6.42 10.11 10.88
N ARG A 28 6.35 10.67 9.69
CA ARG A 28 5.26 11.50 9.19
C ARG A 28 4.60 10.81 8.01
N THR A 29 3.39 11.24 7.67
CA THR A 29 2.67 10.77 6.49
C THR A 29 2.12 11.95 5.72
N ARG A 30 2.33 11.99 4.40
CA ARG A 30 1.76 12.99 3.49
C ARG A 30 0.90 12.35 2.42
N THR A 31 -0.04 13.12 1.90
CA THR A 31 -0.83 12.75 0.72
C THR A 31 -0.10 13.24 -0.52
N LEU A 32 0.16 12.33 -1.46
CA LEU A 32 0.81 12.65 -2.74
C LEU A 32 -0.21 12.96 -3.83
N ALA A 33 -1.35 12.26 -3.84
CA ALA A 33 -2.39 12.46 -4.85
C ALA A 33 -3.78 12.02 -4.37
N ASN A 34 -4.82 12.66 -4.90
CA ASN A 34 -6.20 12.22 -4.82
C ASN A 34 -6.57 11.45 -6.10
N LEU A 35 -6.85 10.16 -5.95
CA LEU A 35 -7.17 9.21 -7.02
C LEU A 35 -8.67 8.93 -7.13
N SER A 36 -9.53 9.65 -6.41
CA SER A 36 -10.98 9.36 -6.34
C SER A 36 -11.70 9.46 -7.68
N ARG A 37 -11.10 10.15 -8.67
CA ARG A 37 -11.60 10.27 -10.04
C ARG A 37 -11.12 9.16 -10.98
N TRP A 38 -10.20 8.31 -10.53
CA TRP A 38 -9.67 7.23 -11.37
C TRP A 38 -10.64 6.05 -11.42
N PRO A 39 -10.72 5.35 -12.57
CA PRO A 39 -11.38 4.05 -12.63
C PRO A 39 -10.72 3.05 -11.66
N GLU A 40 -11.53 2.20 -11.04
CA GLU A 40 -11.08 1.23 -10.03
C GLU A 40 -9.94 0.32 -10.53
N HIS A 41 -10.03 -0.16 -11.77
CA HIS A 41 -8.99 -1.02 -12.37
C HIS A 41 -7.60 -0.36 -12.43
N LYS A 42 -7.51 0.98 -12.51
CA LYS A 42 -6.22 1.69 -12.47
C LYS A 42 -5.69 1.77 -11.04
N VAL A 43 -6.57 1.99 -10.07
CA VAL A 43 -6.24 2.00 -8.64
C VAL A 43 -5.72 0.63 -8.22
N GLU A 44 -6.38 -0.45 -8.64
CA GLU A 44 -5.94 -1.82 -8.35
C GLU A 44 -4.57 -2.14 -8.94
N LYS A 45 -4.33 -1.78 -10.20
CA LYS A 45 -3.01 -1.95 -10.85
C LYS A 45 -1.91 -1.20 -10.08
N LEU A 46 -2.18 0.05 -9.69
CA LEU A 46 -1.25 0.83 -8.88
C LEU A 46 -1.01 0.17 -7.52
N GLN A 47 -2.06 -0.29 -6.84
CA GLN A 47 -1.94 -0.96 -5.56
C GLN A 47 -1.10 -2.24 -5.65
N ARG A 48 -1.28 -3.04 -6.72
CA ARG A 48 -0.44 -4.21 -6.99
C ARG A 48 1.01 -3.81 -7.25
N ALA A 49 1.25 -2.75 -8.02
CA ALA A 49 2.60 -2.26 -8.29
C ALA A 49 3.31 -1.79 -7.02
N LEU A 50 2.63 -1.04 -6.15
CA LEU A 50 3.16 -0.60 -4.85
C LEU A 50 3.43 -1.76 -3.89
N LYS A 51 2.74 -2.90 -4.04
CA LYS A 51 3.01 -4.14 -3.30
C LYS A 51 4.13 -4.99 -3.92
N GLY A 52 4.74 -4.55 -5.01
CA GLY A 52 5.74 -5.33 -5.76
C GLY A 52 5.16 -6.46 -6.62
N LEU A 53 3.84 -6.53 -6.78
CA LEU A 53 3.13 -7.62 -7.47
C LEU A 53 2.90 -7.38 -8.97
N ASN A 54 3.48 -6.32 -9.55
CA ASN A 54 3.21 -5.89 -10.93
C ASN A 54 4.42 -6.07 -11.88
N HIS A 55 5.32 -7.01 -11.57
CA HIS A 55 6.46 -7.27 -12.44
C HIS A 55 6.09 -8.40 -13.44
N PRO A 56 6.03 -8.13 -14.76
CA PRO A 56 5.68 -9.12 -15.78
C PRO A 56 6.73 -10.25 -15.96
N GLY A 57 7.71 -10.34 -15.07
CA GLY A 57 8.66 -11.46 -14.94
C GLY A 57 8.76 -12.01 -13.51
N PHE A 58 7.89 -11.62 -12.57
CA PHE A 58 7.94 -12.15 -11.20
C PHE A 58 7.14 -13.44 -11.14
N HIS A 59 7.80 -14.53 -11.55
CA HIS A 59 7.56 -15.80 -10.87
C HIS A 59 8.07 -15.59 -9.45
N ALA A 60 7.19 -15.61 -8.45
CA ALA A 60 7.65 -15.83 -7.08
C ALA A 60 8.53 -17.09 -7.14
N PRO A 61 9.82 -17.04 -6.73
CA PRO A 61 10.63 -18.23 -6.75
C PRO A 61 9.90 -19.29 -5.92
N SER A 62 9.69 -20.47 -6.49
CA SER A 62 9.14 -21.66 -5.82
C SER A 62 10.12 -22.22 -4.79
N GLY A 63 10.67 -21.33 -3.98
CA GLY A 63 11.74 -21.50 -3.01
C GLY A 63 11.78 -20.34 -2.02
N PHE A 64 10.68 -19.60 -1.86
CA PHE A 64 10.45 -18.90 -0.59
C PHE A 64 10.30 -19.99 0.46
N CYS A 65 11.44 -20.39 1.05
CA CYS A 65 11.47 -21.07 2.32
C CYS A 65 10.61 -20.23 3.26
N GLU A 66 9.51 -20.80 3.76
CA GLU A 66 8.84 -20.24 4.93
C GLU A 66 9.93 -19.93 5.96
N PRO A 67 10.09 -18.68 6.42
CA PRO A 67 10.85 -18.47 7.63
C PRO A 67 10.04 -19.13 8.74
N ALA A 68 10.40 -20.37 9.05
CA ALA A 68 10.12 -20.97 10.34
C ALA A 68 10.53 -19.94 11.40
N GLY A 69 9.54 -19.31 12.05
CA GLY A 69 9.79 -18.36 13.13
C GLY A 69 9.05 -17.01 13.11
N TRP A 70 8.08 -16.75 12.21
CA TRP A 70 7.17 -15.62 12.42
C TRP A 70 6.18 -15.94 13.54
N SER A 71 6.65 -15.84 14.80
CA SER A 71 5.79 -15.85 15.97
C SER A 71 5.01 -14.54 16.03
N ALA A 72 3.69 -14.61 15.89
CA ALA A 72 2.75 -13.50 15.96
C ALA A 72 2.55 -12.91 17.38
N THR A 73 3.57 -12.94 18.23
CA THR A 73 3.50 -12.51 19.64
C THR A 73 4.82 -11.87 20.09
N ARG A 74 5.10 -10.66 19.60
CA ARG A 74 5.88 -9.67 20.36
C ARG A 74 5.66 -8.27 19.76
N TRP A 75 4.62 -7.62 20.26
CA TRP A 75 4.54 -6.16 20.30
C TRP A 75 4.63 -5.83 21.79
N GLU A 76 5.79 -5.35 22.22
CA GLU A 76 5.97 -4.70 23.54
C GLU A 76 5.34 -3.31 23.53
#